data_AF-A0A7W5G160-F1
#
_entry.id   AF-A0A7W5G160-F1
#
_cell.length_a   1.000
_cell.length_b   1.000
_cell.length_c   1.000
_cell.angle_alpha   90.00
_cell.angle_beta   90.00
_cell.angle_gamma   90.00
#
_symmetry.space_group_name_H-M   'P 1'
#
loop_
_entity.id
_entity.type
_entity.pdbx_description
1 polymer ?
#
loop_
_entity_poly.entity_id
_entity_poly.type
_entity_poly.pdbx_seq_one_letter_code
_entity_poly.pdbx_strand_id
1 'polypeptide(L)'
;MSVTIEDIQPQLSWLCDVMIPGSTELGMPSASEIGVADKLLPRSLKARADLAPKFLELVATLPKDRPADPLAVINAVPVNDLDVIGRFVAGSYFADLSVQKGLGYTGYVALPMDPDYDDIMATIEPIMERGPCYIEVNA
;
A
#
# COMPACT_ATOMS: atom_id res chain seq x y z
N MET A 1 -26.13 -8.48 -9.79
CA MET A 1 -24.95 -9.21 -10.32
C MET A 1 -23.73 -8.66 -9.62
N SER A 2 -22.88 -9.51 -9.07
CA SER A 2 -21.58 -9.08 -8.53
C SER A 2 -20.64 -8.77 -9.68
N VAL A 3 -20.06 -7.57 -9.69
CA VAL A 3 -19.00 -7.19 -10.64
C VAL A 3 -17.79 -8.09 -10.42
N THR A 4 -17.21 -8.60 -11.50
CA THR A 4 -16.00 -9.42 -11.50
C THR A 4 -14.78 -8.61 -11.96
N ILE A 5 -13.57 -9.17 -11.80
CA ILE A 5 -12.36 -8.49 -12.28
C ILE A 5 -12.33 -8.42 -13.82
N GLU A 6 -12.89 -9.43 -14.48
CA GLU A 6 -13.02 -9.49 -15.93
C GLU A 6 -13.92 -8.36 -16.47
N ASP A 7 -14.97 -8.00 -15.73
CA ASP A 7 -15.91 -6.93 -16.10
C ASP A 7 -15.26 -5.53 -16.12
N ILE A 8 -14.20 -5.34 -15.32
CA ILE A 8 -13.52 -4.06 -15.13
C ILE A 8 -12.13 -3.98 -15.79
N GLN A 9 -11.72 -5.04 -16.49
CA GLN A 9 -10.40 -5.10 -17.13
C GLN A 9 -10.12 -3.90 -18.05
N PRO A 10 -11.08 -3.42 -18.89
CA PRO A 10 -10.86 -2.24 -19.72
C PRO A 10 -10.48 -0.99 -18.91
N GLN A 11 -11.15 -0.75 -17.78
CA GLN A 11 -10.86 0.36 -16.88
C GLN A 11 -9.47 0.22 -16.24
N LEU A 12 -9.13 -0.99 -15.78
CA LEU A 12 -7.83 -1.27 -15.16
C LEU A 12 -6.66 -0.99 -16.12
N SER A 13 -6.86 -1.23 -17.43
CA SER A 13 -5.81 -1.05 -18.45
C SER A 13 -5.22 0.36 -18.48
N TRP A 14 -6.04 1.40 -18.21
CA TRP A 14 -5.57 2.77 -18.15
C TRP A 14 -5.41 3.28 -16.72
N LEU A 15 -6.29 2.88 -15.81
CA LEU A 15 -6.29 3.36 -14.43
C LEU A 15 -4.96 3.07 -13.73
N CYS A 16 -4.47 1.84 -13.86
CA CYS A 16 -3.25 1.42 -13.18
C CYS A 16 -2.03 2.24 -13.60
N ASP A 17 -1.86 2.50 -14.89
CA ASP A 17 -0.74 3.30 -15.41
C ASP A 17 -0.89 4.80 -15.13
N VAL A 18 -2.12 5.30 -15.03
CA VAL A 18 -2.31 6.70 -14.64
C VAL A 18 -1.97 6.91 -13.16
N MET A 19 -2.31 5.96 -12.30
CA MET A 19 -1.93 6.02 -10.88
C MET A 19 -0.44 5.76 -10.66
N ILE A 20 0.17 4.88 -11.47
CA ILE A 20 1.59 4.49 -11.35
C ILE A 20 2.21 4.42 -12.76
N PRO A 21 2.63 5.58 -13.33
CA PRO A 21 3.11 5.67 -14.71
C PRO A 21 4.52 5.11 -14.94
N GLY A 22 5.24 4.76 -13.87
CA GLY A 22 6.66 4.43 -13.94
C GLY A 22 7.54 5.68 -14.00
N SER A 23 8.84 5.49 -13.79
CA SER A 23 9.85 6.55 -13.89
C SER A 23 11.19 5.95 -14.28
N THR A 24 11.66 6.29 -15.48
CA THR A 24 12.98 5.89 -15.96
C THR A 24 14.10 6.50 -15.11
N GLU A 25 13.93 7.74 -14.64
CA GLU A 25 14.90 8.42 -13.77
C GLU A 25 15.11 7.69 -12.44
N LEU A 26 14.01 7.20 -11.85
CA LEU A 26 14.04 6.48 -10.57
C LEU A 26 14.25 4.98 -10.76
N GLY A 27 14.35 4.48 -12.00
CA GLY A 27 14.43 3.05 -12.29
C GLY A 27 13.20 2.26 -11.84
N MET A 28 12.03 2.92 -11.78
CA MET A 28 10.78 2.33 -11.31
C MET A 28 9.87 1.97 -12.48
N PRO A 29 9.38 0.72 -12.57
CA PRO A 29 8.49 0.32 -13.65
C PRO A 29 7.09 0.94 -13.50
N SER A 30 6.31 1.02 -14.58
CA SER A 30 4.88 1.30 -14.54
C SER A 30 4.09 0.13 -13.97
N ALA A 31 2.81 0.36 -13.68
CA ALA A 31 1.91 -0.71 -13.25
C ALA A 31 1.73 -1.80 -14.32
N SER A 32 1.62 -1.43 -15.60
CA SER A 32 1.49 -2.37 -16.71
C SER A 32 2.77 -3.19 -16.94
N GLU A 33 3.95 -2.59 -16.78
CA GLU A 33 5.23 -3.29 -16.97
C GLU A 33 5.42 -4.49 -16.04
N ILE A 34 4.91 -4.41 -14.80
CA ILE A 34 4.95 -5.52 -13.83
C ILE A 34 3.64 -6.33 -13.76
N GLY A 35 2.65 -5.99 -14.59
CA GLY A 35 1.38 -6.70 -14.66
C GLY A 35 0.51 -6.56 -13.41
N VAL A 36 0.37 -5.33 -12.88
CA VAL A 36 -0.50 -5.05 -11.74
C VAL A 36 -1.91 -5.55 -11.98
N ALA A 37 -2.54 -5.15 -13.10
CA ALA A 37 -3.94 -5.51 -13.39
C ALA A 37 -4.15 -7.03 -13.55
N ASP A 38 -3.24 -7.70 -14.25
CA ASP A 38 -3.46 -9.10 -14.66
C ASP A 38 -2.94 -10.14 -13.65
N LYS A 39 -1.89 -9.79 -12.87
CA LYS A 39 -1.18 -10.77 -12.03
C LYS A 39 -1.23 -10.45 -10.54
N LEU A 40 -1.00 -9.19 -10.18
CA LEU A 40 -0.79 -8.80 -8.77
C LEU A 40 -2.11 -8.42 -8.10
N LEU A 41 -2.96 -7.64 -8.77
CA LEU A 41 -4.27 -7.21 -8.29
C LEU A 41 -5.21 -8.39 -7.96
N PRO A 42 -5.30 -9.47 -8.79
CA PRO A 42 -6.08 -10.65 -8.41
C PRO A 42 -5.64 -11.29 -7.09
N ARG A 43 -4.34 -11.22 -6.75
CA ARG A 43 -3.83 -11.74 -5.47
C ARG A 43 -4.21 -10.82 -4.32
N SER A 44 -4.08 -9.51 -4.50
CA SER A 44 -4.49 -8.52 -3.51
C SER A 44 -5.98 -8.58 -3.19
N LEU A 45 -6.83 -8.72 -4.21
CA LEU A 45 -8.28 -8.90 -4.04
C LEU A 45 -8.63 -10.15 -3.23
N LYS A 46 -7.89 -11.25 -3.42
CA LYS A 46 -8.04 -12.46 -2.59
C LYS A 46 -7.56 -12.23 -1.16
N ALA A 47 -6.46 -11.50 -0.95
CA ALA A 47 -5.92 -11.21 0.37
C ALA A 47 -6.82 -10.26 1.19
N ARG A 48 -7.58 -9.38 0.54
CA ARG A 48 -8.54 -8.44 1.15
C ARG A 48 -9.94 -8.61 0.59
N ALA A 49 -10.46 -9.84 0.72
CA ALA A 49 -11.79 -10.21 0.24
C ALA A 49 -12.92 -9.35 0.87
N ASP A 50 -12.68 -8.75 2.04
CA ASP A 50 -13.59 -7.81 2.72
C ASP A 50 -13.77 -6.49 1.95
N LEU A 51 -12.73 -6.01 1.25
CA LEU A 51 -12.78 -4.77 0.48
C LEU A 51 -12.91 -5.00 -1.04
N ALA A 52 -12.71 -6.23 -1.51
CA ALA A 52 -12.74 -6.55 -2.93
C ALA A 52 -14.06 -6.15 -3.61
N PRO A 53 -15.26 -6.41 -3.06
CA PRO A 53 -16.52 -5.99 -3.69
C PRO A 53 -16.58 -4.47 -3.91
N LYS A 54 -16.21 -3.68 -2.89
CA LYS A 54 -16.21 -2.22 -2.97
C LYS A 54 -15.25 -1.72 -4.05
N PHE A 55 -14.05 -2.30 -4.14
CA PHE A 55 -13.09 -1.95 -5.19
C PHE A 55 -13.66 -2.21 -6.59
N LEU A 56 -14.22 -3.42 -6.81
CA LEU A 56 -14.76 -3.81 -8.11
C LEU A 56 -15.92 -2.89 -8.53
N GLU A 57 -16.82 -2.58 -7.61
CA GLU A 57 -17.93 -1.65 -7.85
C GLU A 57 -17.44 -0.24 -8.20
N LEU A 58 -16.45 0.29 -7.47
CA LEU A 58 -15.88 1.61 -7.74
C LEU A 58 -15.24 1.69 -9.13
N VAL A 59 -14.39 0.72 -9.48
CA VAL A 59 -13.74 0.71 -10.79
C VAL A 59 -14.75 0.52 -11.92
N ALA A 60 -15.85 -0.23 -11.69
CA ALA A 60 -16.91 -0.38 -12.69
C ALA A 60 -17.61 0.94 -13.04
N THR A 61 -17.59 1.94 -12.15
CA THR A 61 -18.16 3.27 -12.43
C THR A 61 -17.28 4.13 -13.35
N LEU A 62 -16.01 3.77 -13.53
CA LEU A 62 -15.08 4.52 -14.36
C LEU A 62 -15.30 4.25 -15.85
N PRO A 63 -14.90 5.19 -16.74
CA PRO A 63 -14.94 4.99 -18.19
C PRO A 63 -14.15 3.75 -18.61
N LYS A 64 -14.76 2.89 -19.43
CA LYS A 64 -14.09 1.70 -20.00
C LYS A 64 -12.91 2.07 -20.88
N ASP A 65 -13.10 3.07 -21.74
CA ASP A 65 -12.04 3.61 -22.59
C ASP A 65 -11.25 4.68 -21.85
N ARG A 66 -9.95 4.79 -22.17
CA ARG A 66 -9.08 5.82 -21.58
C ARG A 66 -9.62 7.22 -21.92
N PRO A 67 -9.96 8.05 -20.93
CA PRO A 67 -10.37 9.43 -21.15
C PRO A 67 -9.23 10.27 -21.75
N ALA A 68 -9.57 11.41 -22.39
CA ALA A 68 -8.57 12.35 -22.88
C ALA A 68 -7.72 12.94 -21.73
N ASP A 69 -8.34 13.20 -20.58
CA ASP A 69 -7.67 13.57 -19.33
C ASP A 69 -8.03 12.55 -18.23
N PRO A 70 -7.24 11.47 -18.11
CA PRO A 70 -7.49 10.45 -17.08
C PRO A 70 -7.26 10.95 -15.65
N LEU A 71 -6.38 11.93 -15.45
CA LEU A 71 -6.10 12.48 -14.12
C LEU A 71 -7.28 13.30 -13.61
N ALA A 72 -7.95 14.06 -14.48
CA ALA A 72 -9.20 14.73 -14.13
C ALA A 72 -10.27 13.74 -13.62
N VAL A 73 -10.39 12.57 -14.26
CA VAL A 73 -11.34 11.53 -13.83
C VAL A 73 -10.97 10.99 -12.44
N ILE A 74 -9.69 10.69 -12.20
CA ILE A 74 -9.23 10.20 -10.88
C ILE A 74 -9.41 11.26 -9.80
N ASN A 75 -9.07 12.52 -10.09
CA ASN A 75 -9.19 13.63 -9.14
C ASN A 75 -10.65 13.97 -8.78
N ALA A 76 -11.62 13.57 -9.62
CA ALA A 76 -13.04 13.72 -9.34
C ALA A 76 -13.61 12.62 -8.43
N VAL A 77 -12.87 11.53 -8.19
CA VAL A 77 -13.30 10.44 -7.30
C VAL A 77 -13.28 10.93 -5.85
N PRO A 78 -14.33 10.69 -5.04
CA PRO A 78 -14.32 11.01 -3.62
C PRO A 78 -13.11 10.40 -2.90
N VAL A 79 -12.48 11.16 -2.00
CA VAL A 79 -11.24 10.76 -1.32
C VAL A 79 -11.34 9.37 -0.65
N ASN A 80 -12.47 9.06 -0.01
CA ASN A 80 -12.69 7.76 0.64
C ASN A 80 -12.77 6.58 -0.34
N ASP A 81 -13.16 6.83 -1.58
CA ASP A 81 -13.25 5.81 -2.62
C ASP A 81 -11.91 5.70 -3.36
N LEU A 82 -11.23 6.83 -3.55
CA LEU A 82 -9.87 6.87 -4.06
C LEU A 82 -8.89 6.13 -3.12
N ASP A 83 -9.10 6.19 -1.80
CA ASP A 83 -8.32 5.39 -0.83
C ASP A 83 -8.44 3.88 -1.11
N VAL A 84 -9.65 3.39 -1.36
CA VAL A 84 -9.87 1.98 -1.69
C VAL A 84 -9.19 1.60 -3.00
N ILE A 85 -9.35 2.42 -4.04
CA ILE A 85 -8.71 2.20 -5.35
C ILE A 85 -7.18 2.20 -5.20
N GLY A 86 -6.64 3.24 -4.57
CA GLY A 86 -5.20 3.41 -4.35
C GLY A 86 -4.61 2.29 -3.52
N ARG A 87 -5.29 1.85 -2.47
CA ARG A 87 -4.83 0.74 -1.63
C ARG A 87 -4.67 -0.55 -2.41
N PHE A 88 -5.56 -0.85 -3.34
CA PHE A 88 -5.44 -2.05 -4.19
C PHE A 88 -4.40 -1.87 -5.30
N VAL A 89 -4.39 -0.73 -6.01
CA VAL A 89 -3.46 -0.51 -7.12
C VAL A 89 -2.01 -0.40 -6.59
N ALA A 90 -1.76 0.50 -5.65
CA ALA A 90 -0.44 0.69 -5.06
C ALA A 90 -0.02 -0.50 -4.20
N GLY A 91 -0.94 -1.08 -3.41
CA GLY A 91 -0.63 -2.27 -2.62
C GLY A 91 -0.23 -3.47 -3.48
N SER A 92 -0.86 -3.63 -4.65
CA SER A 92 -0.46 -4.66 -5.61
C SER A 92 0.88 -4.36 -6.26
N TYR A 93 1.14 -3.10 -6.61
CA TYR A 93 2.42 -2.66 -7.19
C TYR A 93 3.59 -2.91 -6.22
N PHE A 94 3.45 -2.53 -4.95
CA PHE A 94 4.47 -2.76 -3.92
C PHE A 94 4.62 -4.23 -3.51
N ALA A 95 3.73 -5.12 -3.95
CA ALA A 95 3.90 -6.56 -3.75
C ALA A 95 4.88 -7.20 -4.76
N ASP A 96 5.29 -6.47 -5.81
CA ASP A 96 6.27 -6.96 -6.76
C ASP A 96 7.70 -6.92 -6.22
N LEU A 97 8.46 -7.99 -6.43
CA LEU A 97 9.81 -8.14 -5.91
C LEU A 97 10.82 -7.18 -6.55
N SER A 98 10.64 -6.82 -7.82
CA SER A 98 11.54 -5.86 -8.49
C SER A 98 11.33 -4.45 -7.95
N VAL A 99 10.07 -4.07 -7.71
CA VAL A 99 9.70 -2.80 -7.06
C VAL A 99 10.24 -2.75 -5.63
N GLN A 100 10.03 -3.81 -4.84
CA GLN A 100 10.55 -3.88 -3.46
C GLN A 100 12.07 -3.69 -3.43
N LYS A 101 12.80 -4.40 -4.30
CA LYS A 101 14.26 -4.24 -4.44
C LYS A 101 14.66 -2.82 -4.87
N GLY A 102 13.93 -2.23 -5.82
CA GLY A 102 14.16 -0.84 -6.26
C GLY A 102 13.98 0.17 -5.13
N LEU A 103 13.06 -0.09 -4.20
CA LEU A 103 12.85 0.72 -2.99
C LEU A 103 13.82 0.41 -1.85
N GLY A 104 14.73 -0.55 -2.00
CA GLY A 104 15.61 -1.02 -0.92
C GLY A 104 14.86 -1.82 0.16
N TYR A 105 13.63 -2.25 -0.11
CA TYR A 105 12.87 -3.10 0.80
C TYR A 105 13.31 -4.55 0.63
N THR A 106 14.08 -5.06 1.59
CA THR A 106 14.62 -6.43 1.59
C THR A 106 13.62 -7.48 2.09
N GLY A 107 12.36 -7.09 2.30
CA GLY A 107 11.36 -7.93 2.96
C GLY A 107 11.58 -8.02 4.47
N TYR A 108 10.91 -8.99 5.08
CA TYR A 108 11.09 -9.31 6.50
C TYR A 108 12.39 -10.10 6.69
N VAL A 109 13.48 -9.37 6.89
CA VAL A 109 14.75 -9.92 7.35
C VAL A 109 14.79 -9.86 8.87
N ALA A 110 15.30 -10.93 9.48
CA ALA A 110 15.65 -10.89 10.89
C ALA A 110 16.70 -9.78 11.07
N LEU A 111 16.43 -8.84 11.97
CA LEU A 111 17.41 -7.87 12.44
C LEU A 111 18.03 -8.48 13.69
N PRO A 112 19.18 -9.19 13.60
CA PRO A 112 19.87 -9.65 14.78
C PRO A 112 20.33 -8.41 15.56
N MET A 113 19.70 -8.17 16.70
CA MET A 113 20.19 -7.22 17.69
C MET A 113 21.07 -8.01 18.65
N ASP A 114 22.29 -7.53 18.86
CA ASP A 114 23.12 -7.93 20.00
C ASP A 114 22.99 -6.80 21.03
N PRO A 115 21.95 -6.84 21.89
CA PRO A 115 21.70 -5.77 22.83
C PRO A 115 22.84 -5.72 23.85
N ASP A 116 23.42 -4.53 24.02
CA ASP A 116 24.35 -4.25 25.10
C ASP A 116 23.57 -4.16 26.41
N TYR A 117 23.43 -5.31 27.08
CA TYR A 117 22.71 -5.40 28.35
C TYR A 117 23.38 -4.59 29.45
N ASP A 118 24.69 -4.34 29.37
CA ASP A 118 25.40 -3.55 30.37
C ASP A 118 25.00 -2.07 30.26
N ASP A 119 24.95 -1.52 29.04
CA ASP A 119 24.48 -0.14 28.81
C ASP A 119 22.99 0.03 29.17
N ILE A 120 22.17 -0.97 28.83
CA ILE A 120 20.74 -0.99 29.19
C ILE A 120 20.58 -1.01 30.71
N MET A 121 21.33 -1.87 31.42
CA MET A 121 21.26 -1.95 32.88
C MET A 121 21.79 -0.68 33.54
N ALA A 122 22.89 -0.11 33.04
CA ALA A 122 23.43 1.16 33.53
C ALA A 122 22.40 2.32 33.41
N THR A 123 21.54 2.26 32.40
CA THR A 123 20.45 3.24 32.22
C THR A 123 19.27 2.99 33.17
N ILE A 124 18.95 1.73 33.47
CA ILE A 124 17.76 1.33 34.25
C ILE A 124 18.02 1.31 35.76
N GLU A 125 19.22 0.90 36.20
CA GLU A 125 19.59 0.77 37.61
C GLU A 125 19.31 2.05 38.43
N PRO A 126 19.69 3.26 37.99
CA PRO A 126 19.41 4.48 38.74
C PRO A 126 17.91 4.75 38.95
N ILE A 127 17.07 4.33 37.98
CA ILE A 127 15.61 4.48 38.06
C ILE A 127 15.04 3.45 39.04
N MET A 128 15.54 2.22 39.01
CA MET A 128 15.15 1.17 39.96
C MET A 128 15.56 1.53 41.40
N GLU A 129 16.77 2.03 41.59
CA GLU A 129 17.30 2.47 42.89
C GLU A 129 16.52 3.66 43.46
N ARG A 130 16.04 4.58 42.60
CA ARG A 130 15.19 5.70 43.03
C ARG A 130 13.91 5.24 43.72
N GLY A 131 13.45 4.02 43.42
CA GLY A 131 12.24 3.43 44.00
C GLY A 131 10.95 4.13 43.54
N PRO A 132 9.80 3.76 44.14
CA PRO A 132 8.51 4.32 43.76
C PRO A 132 8.46 5.85 43.98
N CYS A 133 8.11 6.60 42.94
CA CYS A 133 7.78 8.02 43.05
C CYS A 133 6.28 8.21 42.91
N TYR A 134 5.65 8.74 43.95
CA TYR A 134 4.23 9.09 43.95
C TYR A 134 4.07 10.58 43.68
N ILE A 135 3.02 10.95 42.93
CA ILE A 135 2.64 12.33 42.68
C ILE A 135 1.26 12.53 43.32
N GLU A 136 1.11 13.55 44.15
CA GLU A 136 -0.21 13.90 44.68
C GLU A 136 -1.07 14.52 43.57
N VAL A 137 -2.25 13.95 43.37
CA VAL A 137 -3.26 14.48 42.45
C VAL A 137 -4.33 15.16 43.30
N ASN A 138 -4.33 16.49 43.33
CA ASN A 138 -5.40 17.24 44.00
C ASN A 138 -6.69 17.17 43.17
N ALA A 139 -7.78 16.77 43.83
CA ALA A 139 -9.14 16.72 43.26
C ALA A 139 -9.79 18.11 43.21
#